data_AF-A0A370X0Y4-F1
#
_entry.id   AF-A0A370X0Y4-F1
#
_cell.length_a   1.000
_cell.length_b   1.000
_cell.length_c   1.000
_cell.angle_alpha   90.00
_cell.angle_beta   90.00
_cell.angle_gamma   90.00
#
_symmetry.space_group_name_H-M   'P 1'
#
loop_
_entity.id
_entity.type
_entity.pdbx_description
1 polymer ?
#
loop_
_entity_poly.entity_id
_entity_poly.type
_entity_poly.pdbx_seq_one_letter_code
_entity_poly.pdbx_strand_id
1 'polypeptide(L)'
;MSLEVVTLAIVALQTVAVVLLALQVHHLKRALAVKHAARGSVPELLVVNALNRIDHRLDVLEEQQTRTDRAPAPRRSVEIPAAQMTTLRSPSNQTSASPYELAQHLAREGSDVDQLMARCGLSRHEAELVLRLYAKRA
;
A
#
# COMPACT_ATOMS: atom_id res chain seq x y z
N MET A 1 51.89 18.08 23.70
CA MET A 1 51.04 19.21 24.13
C MET A 1 50.21 19.76 22.98
N SER A 2 50.65 20.74 22.17
CA SER A 2 49.79 21.40 21.16
C SER A 2 49.36 20.49 20.00
N LEU A 3 50.25 19.63 19.52
CA LEU A 3 49.94 18.70 18.41
C LEU A 3 48.92 17.62 18.81
N GLU A 4 49.01 17.12 20.05
CA GLU A 4 48.06 16.14 20.62
C GLU A 4 46.67 16.75 20.86
N VAL A 5 46.63 18.02 21.28
CA VAL A 5 45.36 18.74 21.43
C VAL A 5 44.70 18.95 20.06
N VAL A 6 45.48 19.26 19.02
CA VAL A 6 44.97 19.43 17.65
C VAL A 6 44.46 18.10 17.09
N THR A 7 45.16 16.99 17.29
CA THR A 7 44.69 15.68 16.81
C THR A 7 43.41 15.24 17.52
N LEU A 8 43.32 15.42 18.84
CA LEU A 8 42.09 15.14 19.60
C LEU A 8 40.91 16.00 19.13
N ALA A 9 41.14 17.28 18.85
CA ALA A 9 40.11 18.18 18.34
C ALA A 9 39.58 17.75 16.96
N ILE A 10 40.47 17.33 16.05
CA ILE A 10 40.08 16.83 14.72
C ILE A 10 39.27 15.54 14.83
N VAL A 11 39.70 14.60 15.66
CA VAL A 11 38.98 13.33 15.87
C VAL A 11 37.61 13.57 16.50
N ALA A 12 37.52 14.48 17.48
CA ALA A 12 36.24 14.88 18.07
C ALA A 12 35.30 15.51 17.02
N LEU A 13 35.82 16.38 16.16
CA LEU A 13 35.02 16.99 15.09
C LEU A 13 34.52 15.94 14.08
N GLN A 14 35.38 14.99 13.69
CA GLN A 14 35.02 13.90 12.77
C GLN A 14 33.94 12.99 13.36
N THR A 15 34.04 12.61 14.64
CA THR A 15 33.03 11.78 15.29
C THR A 15 31.69 12.49 15.38
N VAL A 16 31.67 13.78 15.74
CA VAL A 16 30.44 14.60 15.75
C VAL A 16 29.83 14.69 14.35
N ALA A 17 30.63 14.93 13.32
CA ALA A 17 30.14 15.00 11.94
C ALA A 17 29.50 13.67 11.49
N VAL A 18 30.14 12.53 11.80
CA VAL A 18 29.60 11.19 11.48
C VAL A 18 28.29 10.93 12.24
N VAL A 19 28.21 11.31 13.52
CA VAL A 19 26.99 11.16 14.32
C VAL A 19 25.85 12.01 13.75
N LEU A 20 26.12 13.27 13.39
CA LEU A 20 25.11 14.14 12.78
C LEU A 20 24.62 13.60 11.44
N LEU A 21 25.52 13.13 10.59
CA LEU A 21 25.15 12.49 9.31
C LEU A 21 24.33 11.22 9.55
N ALA A 22 24.70 10.39 10.53
CA ALA A 22 23.95 9.19 10.88
C ALA A 22 22.54 9.53 11.37
N LEU A 23 22.40 10.56 12.20
CA LEU A 23 21.09 11.04 12.68
C LEU A 23 20.24 11.61 11.55
N GLN A 24 20.83 12.37 10.62
CA GLN A 24 20.11 12.90 9.46
C GLN A 24 19.63 11.78 8.54
N VAL A 25 20.50 10.81 8.25
CA VAL A 25 20.13 9.62 7.49
C VAL A 25 19.07 8.81 8.23
N HIS A 26 19.15 8.70 9.55
CA HIS A 26 18.14 8.02 10.34
C HIS A 26 16.78 8.75 10.30
N HIS A 27 16.80 10.07 10.35
CA HIS A 27 15.59 10.90 10.25
C HIS A 27 14.96 10.80 8.86
N LEU A 28 15.78 10.86 7.80
CA LEU A 28 15.32 10.62 6.42
C LEU A 28 14.80 9.20 6.25
N LYS A 29 15.50 8.18 6.76
CA LYS A 29 15.05 6.79 6.72
C LYS A 29 13.73 6.60 7.45
N ARG A 30 13.52 7.25 8.60
CA ARG A 30 12.23 7.22 9.31
C ARG A 30 11.13 7.91 8.50
N ALA A 31 11.40 9.09 7.95
CA ALA A 31 10.43 9.80 7.10
C ALA A 31 10.10 9.02 5.83
N LEU A 32 11.08 8.33 5.24
CA LEU A 32 10.91 7.46 4.08
C LEU A 32 10.24 6.14 4.45
N ALA A 33 10.49 5.55 5.62
CA ALA A 33 9.84 4.33 6.09
C ALA A 33 8.35 4.58 6.37
N VAL A 34 8.00 5.72 6.98
CA VAL A 34 6.60 6.15 7.12
C VAL A 34 5.95 6.36 5.74
N LYS A 35 6.69 6.89 4.75
CA LYS A 35 6.21 7.02 3.37
C LYS A 35 6.13 5.68 2.63
N HIS A 36 7.01 4.71 2.90
CA HIS A 36 6.95 3.36 2.30
C HIS A 36 5.82 2.52 2.89
N ALA A 37 5.56 2.66 4.21
CA ALA A 37 4.36 2.11 4.84
C ALA A 37 3.07 2.66 4.20
N ALA A 38 3.11 3.88 3.66
CA ALA A 38 2.01 4.47 2.90
C ALA A 38 2.03 4.16 1.38
N ARG A 39 3.14 3.67 0.80
CA ARG A 39 3.29 3.52 -0.68
C ARG A 39 3.49 2.12 -1.22
N GLY A 40 3.75 1.10 -0.41
CA GLY A 40 3.82 -0.27 -0.92
C GLY A 40 4.98 -1.07 -0.36
N SER A 41 4.70 -1.75 0.74
CA SER A 41 5.05 -3.15 0.94
C SER A 41 4.33 -3.55 2.20
N VAL A 42 3.37 -4.48 2.06
CA VAL A 42 2.69 -5.08 3.19
C VAL A 42 3.80 -5.68 4.08
N PRO A 43 3.97 -5.19 5.33
CA PRO A 43 5.05 -5.63 6.19
C PRO A 43 5.02 -7.14 6.34
N GLU A 44 6.19 -7.78 6.39
CA GLU A 44 6.32 -9.22 6.65
C GLU A 44 5.56 -9.64 7.93
N LEU A 45 5.48 -8.76 8.94
CA LEU A 45 4.63 -8.95 10.11
C LEU A 45 3.13 -8.95 9.81
N LEU A 46 2.68 -8.20 8.81
CA LEU A 46 1.29 -8.14 8.36
C LEU A 46 0.95 -9.36 7.50
N VAL A 47 1.93 -9.93 6.78
CA VAL A 47 1.81 -11.23 6.11
C VAL A 47 1.71 -12.35 7.13
N VAL A 48 2.58 -12.37 8.15
CA VAL A 48 2.52 -13.36 9.24
C VAL A 48 1.23 -13.24 10.04
N ASN A 49 0.77 -12.01 10.31
CA ASN A 49 -0.52 -11.76 10.97
C ASN A 49 -1.70 -12.18 10.07
N ALA A 50 -1.64 -11.89 8.77
CA ALA A 50 -2.65 -12.32 7.81
C ALA A 50 -2.70 -13.84 7.66
N LEU A 51 -1.53 -14.51 7.63
CA LEU A 51 -1.43 -15.97 7.62
C LEU A 51 -2.03 -16.58 8.87
N ASN A 52 -1.68 -16.06 10.05
CA ASN A 52 -2.25 -16.51 11.33
C ASN A 52 -3.78 -16.28 11.38
N ARG A 53 -4.26 -15.19 10.79
CA ARG A 53 -5.69 -14.90 10.68
C ARG A 53 -6.42 -15.82 9.69
N ILE A 54 -5.76 -16.25 8.61
CA ILE A 54 -6.32 -17.20 7.65
C ILE A 54 -6.43 -18.59 8.29
N ASP A 55 -5.39 -19.01 9.02
CA ASP A 55 -5.37 -20.28 9.75
C ASP A 55 -6.53 -20.36 10.75
N HIS A 56 -6.72 -19.30 11.53
CA HIS A 56 -7.83 -19.24 12.47
C HIS A 56 -9.22 -19.25 11.81
N ARG A 57 -9.35 -18.72 10.58
CA ARG A 57 -10.62 -18.78 9.83
C ARG A 57 -10.89 -20.15 9.24
N LEU A 58 -9.86 -20.91 8.89
CA LEU A 58 -10.00 -22.28 8.41
C LEU A 58 -10.55 -23.18 9.53
N ASP A 59 -10.02 -23.04 10.74
CA ASP A 59 -10.45 -23.79 11.93
C ASP A 59 -11.95 -23.56 12.25
N VAL A 60 -12.40 -22.30 12.19
CA VAL A 60 -13.82 -21.93 12.40
C VAL A 60 -14.74 -22.46 11.28
N LEU A 61 -14.25 -22.52 10.04
CA LEU A 61 -15.02 -23.06 8.91
C LEU A 61 -15.10 -24.58 8.98
N GLU A 62 -14.05 -25.26 9.45
CA GLU A 62 -14.05 -26.71 9.64
C GLU A 62 -15.07 -27.13 10.72
N GLU A 63 -15.16 -26.38 11.82
CA GLU A 63 -16.22 -26.58 12.83
C GLU A 63 -17.64 -26.35 12.26
N GLN A 64 -17.83 -25.32 11.42
CA GLN A 64 -19.13 -25.05 10.78
C GLN A 64 -19.52 -26.13 9.76
N GLN A 65 -18.56 -26.64 9.00
CA GLN A 65 -18.79 -27.67 8.01
C GLN A 65 -19.08 -29.02 8.66
N THR A 66 -18.40 -29.35 9.76
CA THR A 66 -18.68 -30.56 10.54
C THR A 66 -20.06 -30.53 11.20
N ARG A 67 -20.55 -29.33 11.59
CA ARG A 67 -21.95 -29.14 12.02
C ARG A 67 -22.96 -29.28 10.90
N THR A 68 -22.59 -28.92 9.67
CA THR A 68 -23.46 -29.01 8.48
C THR A 68 -23.55 -30.44 7.95
N ASP A 69 -22.47 -31.23 8.03
CA ASP A 69 -22.45 -32.65 7.61
C ASP A 69 -23.23 -33.58 8.56
N ARG A 70 -23.57 -33.13 9.77
CA ARG A 70 -24.34 -33.94 10.74
C ARG A 70 -25.86 -33.80 10.61
N ALA A 71 -26.37 -32.94 9.72
CA ALA A 71 -27.80 -32.81 9.47
C ALA A 71 -28.21 -33.66 8.24
N PRO A 72 -29.12 -34.64 8.39
CA PRO A 72 -29.56 -35.45 7.26
C PRO A 72 -30.36 -34.57 6.29
N ALA A 73 -30.00 -34.66 5.02
CA ALA A 73 -30.64 -33.95 3.91
C ALA A 73 -32.18 -34.05 3.95
N PRO A 74 -32.85 -33.00 3.45
CA PRO A 74 -33.81 -33.27 2.39
C PRO A 74 -33.41 -32.49 1.13
N ARG A 75 -33.35 -33.25 0.03
CA ARG A 75 -33.34 -32.71 -1.33
C ARG A 75 -34.52 -31.75 -1.47
N ARG A 76 -34.24 -30.47 -1.67
CA ARG A 76 -35.22 -29.54 -2.25
C ARG A 76 -34.53 -28.76 -3.35
N SER A 77 -34.67 -29.32 -4.55
CA SER A 77 -34.68 -28.61 -5.82
C SER A 77 -35.36 -27.26 -5.65
N VAL A 78 -34.58 -26.19 -5.72
CA VAL A 78 -35.05 -24.86 -6.04
C VAL A 78 -34.22 -24.43 -7.24
N GLU A 79 -34.83 -24.57 -8.41
CA GLU A 79 -34.43 -23.89 -9.62
C GLU A 79 -34.30 -22.40 -9.29
N ILE A 80 -33.09 -21.85 -9.41
CA ILE A 80 -32.89 -20.39 -9.34
C ILE A 80 -32.80 -19.91 -10.79
N PRO A 81 -33.80 -19.15 -11.28
CA PRO A 81 -33.80 -18.60 -12.62
C PRO A 81 -32.57 -17.70 -12.83
N ALA A 82 -31.88 -17.88 -13.96
CA ALA A 82 -30.70 -17.13 -14.39
C ALA A 82 -30.99 -15.65 -14.76
N ALA A 83 -31.91 -14.98 -14.06
CA ALA A 83 -32.42 -13.66 -14.40
C ALA A 83 -32.28 -12.59 -13.29
N GLN A 84 -31.58 -12.87 -12.18
CA GLN A 84 -31.30 -11.86 -11.13
C GLN A 84 -29.81 -11.80 -10.81
N MET A 85 -29.05 -11.31 -11.79
CA MET A 85 -27.64 -10.97 -11.67
C MET A 85 -27.49 -9.45 -11.76
N THR A 86 -28.17 -8.71 -10.89
CA THR A 86 -27.96 -7.27 -10.71
C THR A 86 -28.54 -6.90 -9.34
N THR A 87 -27.79 -6.12 -8.56
CA THR A 87 -28.14 -5.55 -7.23
C THR A 87 -27.78 -6.34 -5.95
N LEU A 88 -26.55 -6.84 -5.86
CA LEU A 88 -25.85 -6.96 -4.57
C LEU A 88 -24.47 -6.30 -4.68
N ARG A 89 -24.47 -4.96 -4.66
CA ARG A 89 -23.26 -4.13 -4.54
C ARG A 89 -22.76 -4.22 -3.09
N SER A 90 -21.88 -5.19 -2.83
CA SER A 90 -21.01 -5.19 -1.65
C SER A 90 -19.73 -4.40 -2.00
N PRO A 91 -19.34 -3.36 -1.24
CA PRO A 91 -18.30 -2.42 -1.66
C PRO A 91 -16.95 -2.81 -1.06
N SER A 92 -16.21 -3.75 -1.67
CA SER A 92 -14.84 -4.01 -1.14
C SER A 92 -13.83 -4.65 -2.08
N ASN A 93 -14.01 -4.61 -3.40
CA ASN A 93 -12.93 -5.06 -4.29
C ASN A 93 -13.03 -4.54 -5.74
N GLN A 94 -13.08 -3.22 -5.91
CA GLN A 94 -12.93 -2.58 -7.23
C GLN A 94 -11.51 -2.05 -7.35
N THR A 95 -10.67 -2.84 -8.02
CA THR A 95 -9.64 -2.41 -8.98
C THR A 95 -9.03 -1.02 -8.75
N SER A 96 -7.96 -0.95 -7.96
CA SER A 96 -7.07 0.23 -7.84
C SER A 96 -6.40 0.63 -9.17
N ALA A 97 -6.63 -0.10 -10.27
CA ALA A 97 -6.15 0.24 -11.61
C ALA A 97 -7.00 1.32 -12.32
N SER A 98 -8.30 1.45 -12.04
CA SER A 98 -9.20 2.26 -12.88
C SER A 98 -8.96 3.79 -12.88
N PRO A 99 -8.83 4.49 -11.73
CA PRO A 99 -8.62 5.95 -11.73
C PRO A 99 -7.19 6.33 -12.15
N TYR A 100 -6.22 5.45 -11.88
CA TYR A 100 -4.82 5.65 -12.22
C TYR A 100 -4.52 5.41 -13.70
N GLU A 101 -5.17 4.45 -14.35
CA GLU A 101 -5.05 4.23 -15.80
C GLU A 101 -5.59 5.43 -16.58
N LEU A 102 -6.76 5.96 -16.20
CA LEU A 102 -7.32 7.17 -16.81
C LEU A 102 -6.38 8.37 -16.64
N ALA A 103 -5.78 8.53 -15.46
CA ALA A 103 -4.82 9.59 -15.19
C ALA A 103 -3.57 9.52 -16.07
N GLN A 104 -3.09 8.30 -16.36
CA GLN A 104 -1.94 8.08 -17.23
C GLN A 104 -2.24 8.48 -18.67
N HIS A 105 -3.43 8.17 -19.16
CA HIS A 105 -3.86 8.61 -20.49
C HIS A 105 -3.94 10.14 -20.58
N LEU A 106 -4.58 10.78 -19.61
CA LEU A 106 -4.68 12.24 -19.56
C LEU A 106 -3.32 12.94 -19.42
N ALA A 107 -2.40 12.36 -18.65
CA ALA A 107 -1.05 12.87 -18.51
C ALA A 107 -0.23 12.77 -19.81
N ARG A 108 -0.45 11.71 -20.61
CA ARG A 108 0.16 11.57 -21.95
C ARG A 108 -0.43 12.57 -22.95
N GLU A 109 -1.70 12.91 -22.81
CA GLU A 109 -2.38 13.94 -23.59
C GLU A 109 -2.00 15.37 -23.18
N GLY A 110 -1.20 15.54 -22.11
CA GLY A 110 -0.73 16.85 -21.65
C GLY A 110 -1.69 17.58 -20.71
N SER A 111 -2.61 16.86 -20.06
CA SER A 111 -3.50 17.44 -19.05
C SER A 111 -2.73 17.93 -17.81
N ASP A 112 -3.21 19.01 -17.19
CA ASP A 112 -2.58 19.61 -16.00
C ASP A 112 -3.03 18.94 -14.68
N VAL A 113 -2.29 19.21 -13.59
CA VAL A 113 -2.49 18.66 -12.24
C VAL A 113 -3.94 18.82 -11.79
N ASP A 114 -4.51 20.02 -11.95
CA ASP A 114 -5.87 20.33 -11.52
C ASP A 114 -6.93 19.51 -12.28
N GLN A 115 -6.68 19.20 -13.56
CA GLN A 115 -7.58 18.37 -14.37
C GLN A 115 -7.51 16.89 -13.95
N LEU A 116 -6.31 16.39 -13.62
CA LEU A 116 -6.15 15.04 -13.09
C LEU A 116 -6.86 14.89 -11.73
N MET A 117 -6.75 15.90 -10.86
CA MET A 117 -7.44 15.90 -9.56
C MET A 117 -8.97 15.90 -9.74
N ALA A 118 -9.49 16.77 -10.61
CA ALA A 118 -10.94 16.89 -10.82
C ALA A 118 -11.57 15.68 -11.52
N ARG A 119 -10.88 15.08 -12.50
CA ARG A 119 -11.45 14.02 -13.36
C ARG A 119 -11.18 12.61 -12.86
N CYS A 120 -10.05 12.39 -12.19
CA CYS A 120 -9.63 11.07 -11.72
C CYS A 120 -9.71 10.92 -10.19
N GLY A 121 -10.03 11.99 -9.46
CA GLY A 121 -10.13 11.97 -8.00
C GLY A 121 -8.78 11.76 -7.30
N LEU A 122 -7.68 12.11 -7.97
CA LEU A 122 -6.33 11.99 -7.42
C LEU A 122 -6.05 13.09 -6.41
N SER A 123 -5.24 12.78 -5.41
CA SER A 123 -4.62 13.81 -4.59
C SER A 123 -3.60 14.60 -5.42
N ARG A 124 -3.35 15.86 -5.02
CA ARG A 124 -2.36 16.73 -5.68
C ARG A 124 -1.00 16.07 -5.88
N HIS A 125 -0.53 15.33 -4.87
CA HIS A 125 0.74 14.63 -4.91
C HIS A 125 0.75 13.44 -5.89
N GLU A 126 -0.40 12.78 -6.08
CA GLU A 126 -0.54 11.69 -7.04
C GLU A 126 -0.61 12.22 -8.48
N ALA A 127 -1.34 13.33 -8.70
CA ALA A 127 -1.38 14.00 -9.99
C ALA A 127 0.01 14.51 -10.43
N GLU A 128 0.76 15.16 -9.54
CA GLU A 128 2.15 15.58 -9.82
C GLU A 128 3.08 14.39 -10.14
N LEU A 129 2.91 13.26 -9.45
CA LEU A 129 3.67 12.05 -9.70
C LEU A 129 3.38 11.48 -11.09
N VAL A 130 2.10 11.39 -11.45
CA VAL A 130 1.68 10.87 -12.75
C VAL A 130 2.20 11.76 -13.88
N LEU A 131 2.18 13.08 -13.74
CA LEU A 131 2.79 13.97 -14.74
C LEU A 131 4.30 13.75 -14.87
N ARG A 132 5.04 13.64 -13.76
CA ARG A 132 6.49 13.40 -13.84
C ARG A 132 6.85 12.07 -14.49
N LEU A 133 6.02 11.04 -14.31
CA LEU A 133 6.26 9.71 -14.86
C LEU A 133 5.84 9.57 -16.33
N TYR A 134 4.74 10.24 -16.73
CA TYR A 134 4.08 9.98 -18.01
C TYR A 134 4.02 11.18 -18.97
N ALA A 135 4.21 12.43 -18.51
CA ALA A 135 4.15 13.62 -19.38
C ALA A 135 5.36 13.77 -20.32
N LYS A 136 6.43 13.00 -20.12
CA LYS A 136 7.67 13.02 -20.94
C LYS A 136 7.95 11.69 -21.62
N ARG A 137 6.91 10.89 -21.90
CA ARG A 137 7.04 9.58 -22.56
C ARG A 137 6.27 9.50 -23.89
N ALA A 138 6.10 10.64 -24.54
CA ALA A 138 5.67 10.78 -25.93
C ALA A 138 6.82 11.44 -26.72
#